data_AF-A0A8H9MIM5-F1
#
_entry.id   AF-A0A8H9MIM5-F1
#
_cell.length_a   1.000
_cell.length_b   1.000
_cell.length_c   1.000
_cell.angle_alpha   90.00
_cell.angle_beta   90.00
_cell.angle_gamma   90.00
#
_symmetry.space_group_name_H-M   'P 1'
#
loop_
_entity.id
_entity.type
_entity.pdbx_description
1 polymer ?
#
loop_
_entity_poly.entity_id
_entity_poly.type
_entity_poly.pdbx_seq_one_letter_code
_entity_poly.pdbx_strand_id
1 'polypeptide(L)'
;MGGIPFGLDDLRHCLLSIAPVELKGMGLLRKQPHLISGTARLPRETLVEAVTEMVAYTGRCATAARQLANLTSIPLLNVSVLEFSV
;
A
#
# COMPACT_ATOMS: atom_id res chain seq x y z
N MET A 1 23.51 23.25 -18.34
CA MET A 1 22.93 23.47 -17.00
C MET A 1 22.45 22.12 -16.49
N GLY A 2 23.23 21.49 -15.61
CA GLY A 2 22.91 20.17 -15.05
C GLY A 2 21.88 20.31 -13.94
N GLY A 3 20.78 19.55 -14.04
CA GLY A 3 19.76 19.46 -13.00
C GLY A 3 20.36 18.94 -11.70
N ILE A 4 19.86 19.47 -10.59
CA ILE A 4 20.38 19.28 -9.24
C ILE A 4 20.18 17.80 -8.81
N PRO A 5 21.15 17.14 -8.13
CA PRO A 5 21.11 15.72 -7.79
C PRO A 5 20.17 15.37 -6.62
N PHE A 6 19.12 16.15 -6.37
CA PHE A 6 18.06 15.86 -5.36
C PHE A 6 17.13 14.70 -5.78
N GLY A 7 17.49 13.92 -6.79
CA GLY A 7 16.52 13.14 -7.56
C GLY A 7 16.32 11.70 -7.10
N LEU A 8 17.37 11.02 -6.65
CA LEU A 8 17.36 9.56 -6.53
C LEU A 8 17.45 9.07 -5.09
N ASP A 9 18.42 9.56 -4.32
CA ASP A 9 18.59 9.16 -2.92
C ASP A 9 17.45 9.69 -2.05
N ASP A 10 16.99 10.93 -2.29
CA ASP A 10 15.83 11.51 -1.61
C ASP A 10 14.54 10.75 -1.96
N LEU A 11 14.36 10.38 -3.23
CA LEU A 11 13.23 9.57 -3.66
C LEU A 11 13.27 8.17 -3.06
N ARG A 12 14.43 7.53 -3.05
CA ARG A 12 14.63 6.23 -2.41
C ARG A 12 14.34 6.30 -0.92
N HIS A 13 14.85 7.33 -0.23
CA HIS A 13 14.58 7.55 1.18
C HIS A 13 13.09 7.78 1.44
N CYS A 14 12.44 8.61 0.61
CA CYS A 14 11.01 8.84 0.64
C CYS A 14 10.23 7.52 0.49
N LEU A 15 10.52 6.71 -0.53
CA LEU A 15 9.86 5.42 -0.75
C LEU A 15 10.09 4.43 0.40
N LEU A 16 11.30 4.35 0.95
CA LEU A 16 11.63 3.48 2.09
C LEU A 16 11.00 3.95 3.41
N SER A 17 10.71 5.26 3.52
CA SER A 17 10.04 5.83 4.69
C SER A 17 8.52 5.63 4.69
N ILE A 18 7.94 5.16 3.59
CA ILE A 18 6.50 4.87 3.51
C ILE A 18 6.21 3.71 4.47
N ALA A 19 5.45 4.02 5.53
CA ALA A 19 5.01 3.02 6.47
C ALA A 19 4.18 1.94 5.75
N PRO A 20 4.37 0.64 6.10
CA PRO A 20 3.53 -0.42 5.58
C PRO A 20 2.05 -0.13 5.84
N VAL A 21 1.21 -0.47 4.87
CA VAL A 21 -0.23 -0.27 5.01
C VAL A 21 -0.79 -1.35 5.93
N GLU A 22 -1.17 -0.94 7.13
CA GLU A 22 -1.71 -1.82 8.17
C GLU A 22 -3.24 -1.66 8.25
N LEU A 23 -3.97 -2.38 7.39
CA LEU A 23 -5.44 -2.45 7.50
C LEU A 23 -5.83 -3.51 8.53
N LYS A 24 -6.87 -3.26 9.32
CA LYS A 24 -7.39 -4.17 10.34
C LYS A 24 -7.66 -5.56 9.77
N GLY A 25 -8.27 -5.64 8.58
CA GLY A 25 -8.48 -6.91 7.87
C GLY A 25 -7.18 -7.66 7.60
N MET A 26 -6.15 -6.97 7.11
CA MET A 26 -4.83 -7.56 6.83
C MET A 26 -4.11 -8.00 8.11
N GLY A 27 -4.23 -7.23 9.18
CA GLY A 27 -3.71 -7.59 10.50
C GLY A 27 -4.40 -8.83 11.08
N LEU A 28 -5.71 -8.98 10.88
CA LEU A 28 -6.46 -10.17 11.30
C LEU A 28 -6.03 -11.41 10.51
N LEU A 29 -5.89 -11.30 9.19
CA LEU A 29 -5.41 -12.39 8.33
C LEU A 29 -4.01 -12.87 8.73
N ARG A 30 -3.09 -11.95 9.05
CA ARG A 30 -1.74 -12.30 9.53
C ARG A 30 -1.77 -13.04 10.87
N LYS A 31 -2.60 -12.60 11.82
CA LYS A 31 -2.72 -13.23 13.15
C LYS A 31 -3.43 -14.58 13.10
N GLN A 32 -4.34 -14.75 12.14
CA GLN A 32 -5.18 -15.93 12.02
C GLN A 32 -5.29 -16.35 10.54
N PRO A 33 -4.26 -16.99 9.97
CA PRO A 33 -4.23 -17.36 8.55
C PRO A 33 -5.39 -18.28 8.13
N HIS A 34 -5.91 -19.06 9.08
CA HIS A 34 -7.07 -19.94 8.92
C HIS A 34 -8.39 -19.19 8.66
N LEU A 35 -8.43 -17.86 8.85
CA LEU A 35 -9.57 -17.03 8.41
C LEU A 35 -9.78 -17.10 6.90
N ILE A 36 -8.71 -17.28 6.12
CA ILE A 36 -8.77 -17.44 4.66
C ILE A 36 -9.54 -18.72 4.30
N SER A 37 -9.43 -19.75 5.14
CA SER A 37 -10.13 -21.03 4.96
C SER A 37 -11.62 -20.97 5.31
N GLY A 38 -12.15 -19.81 5.75
CA GLY A 38 -13.59 -19.59 5.98
C GLY A 38 -14.17 -20.28 7.21
N THR A 39 -13.34 -20.93 8.05
CA THR A 39 -13.79 -21.73 9.20
C THR A 39 -13.83 -20.96 10.52
N ALA A 40 -13.26 -19.75 10.58
CA ALA A 40 -13.18 -18.99 11.82
C ALA A 40 -14.37 -18.03 11.99
N ARG A 41 -14.99 -18.10 13.18
CA ARG A 41 -16.05 -17.18 13.60
C ARG A 41 -15.45 -15.88 14.12
N LEU A 42 -15.39 -14.87 13.26
CA LEU A 42 -15.12 -13.50 13.70
C LEU A 42 -16.40 -12.81 14.19
N PRO A 43 -16.32 -11.94 15.22
CA PRO A 43 -17.43 -11.06 15.57
C PRO A 43 -17.86 -10.21 14.37
N ARG A 44 -19.17 -10.06 14.16
CA ARG A 44 -19.74 -9.29 13.04
C ARG A 44 -19.22 -7.85 13.01
N GLU A 45 -19.07 -7.22 14.17
CA GLU A 45 -18.55 -5.85 14.27
C GLU A 45 -17.12 -5.73 13.73
N THR A 46 -16.27 -6.71 14.04
CA THR A 46 -14.90 -6.77 13.54
C THR A 46 -14.85 -6.92 12.02
N LEU A 47 -15.75 -7.73 11.45
CA LEU A 47 -15.87 -7.88 10.00
C LEU A 47 -16.33 -6.60 9.32
N VAL A 48 -17.36 -5.94 9.87
CA VAL A 48 -17.87 -4.67 9.32
C VAL A 48 -16.76 -3.63 9.27
N GLU A 49 -16.04 -3.44 10.38
CA GLU A 49 -14.96 -2.46 10.46
C GLU A 49 -13.83 -2.77 9.47
N ALA A 50 -13.38 -4.02 9.41
CA ALA A 50 -12.32 -4.44 8.49
C ALA A 50 -12.72 -4.23 7.02
N VAL A 51 -13.96 -4.57 6.64
CA VAL A 51 -14.46 -4.39 5.27
C VAL A 51 -14.60 -2.91 4.93
N THR A 52 -15.18 -2.11 5.84
CA THR A 52 -15.31 -0.66 5.66
C THR A 52 -13.94 -0.02 5.45
N GLU A 53 -12.93 -0.40 6.24
CA GLU A 53 -11.58 0.12 6.10
C GLU A 53 -10.95 -0.26 4.76
N MET A 54 -11.08 -1.53 4.32
CA MET A 54 -10.56 -2.00 3.04
C MET A 54 -11.20 -1.28 1.86
N VAL A 55 -12.52 -1.09 1.88
CA VAL A 55 -13.25 -0.37 0.84
C VAL A 55 -12.82 1.10 0.80
N ALA A 56 -12.72 1.75 1.96
CA ALA A 56 -12.29 3.14 2.04
C ALA A 56 -10.84 3.32 1.54
N TYR A 57 -9.94 2.41 1.90
CA TYR A 57 -8.56 2.41 1.41
C TYR A 57 -8.50 2.23 -0.11
N THR A 58 -9.26 1.28 -0.65
CA THR A 58 -9.35 1.04 -2.10
C THR A 58 -9.85 2.29 -2.84
N GLY A 59 -10.85 2.98 -2.29
CA GLY A 59 -11.35 4.24 -2.85
C GLY A 59 -10.30 5.37 -2.86
N ARG A 60 -9.47 5.46 -1.82
CA ARG A 60 -8.34 6.41 -1.78
C ARG A 60 -7.29 6.05 -2.83
N CYS A 61 -6.90 4.79 -2.95
CA CYS A 61 -5.97 4.32 -3.97
C CYS A 61 -6.46 4.60 -5.39
N ALA A 62 -7.74 4.33 -5.68
CA ALA A 62 -8.33 4.63 -6.98
C ALA A 62 -8.32 6.13 -7.32
N THR A 63 -8.56 6.98 -6.32
CA THR A 63 -8.49 8.44 -6.49
C THR A 63 -7.05 8.91 -6.72
N ALA A 64 -6.09 8.42 -5.92
CA ALA A 64 -4.68 8.72 -6.10
C ALA A 64 -4.16 8.26 -7.47
N ALA A 65 -4.50 7.04 -7.90
CA ALA A 65 -4.12 6.50 -9.20
C ALA A 65 -4.64 7.39 -10.36
N ARG A 66 -5.88 7.88 -10.28
CA ARG A 66 -6.44 8.82 -11.27
C ARG A 66 -5.70 10.16 -11.29
N GLN A 67 -5.29 10.67 -10.14
CA GLN A 67 -4.51 11.92 -10.06
C GLN A 67 -3.11 11.73 -10.66
N LEU A 68 -2.47 10.60 -10.37
CA LEU A 68 -1.13 10.27 -10.86
C LEU A 68 -1.10 9.97 -12.36
N ALA A 69 -2.18 9.40 -12.92
CA ALA A 69 -2.26 9.06 -14.35
C ALA A 69 -2.09 10.27 -15.28
N ASN A 70 -2.38 11.48 -14.78
CA ASN A 70 -2.23 12.72 -15.54
C ASN A 70 -0.83 13.35 -15.43
N LEU A 71 0.07 12.76 -14.63
CA LEU A 71 1.44 13.23 -14.49
C LEU A 71 2.36 12.49 -15.48
N THR A 72 3.37 13.19 -16.00
CA THR A 72 4.42 12.54 -16.81
C THR A 72 5.19 11.55 -15.95
N SER A 73 5.20 10.27 -16.34
CA SER A 73 5.96 9.25 -15.63
C SER A 73 7.46 9.53 -15.73
N ILE A 74 8.16 9.47 -14.60
CA ILE A 74 9.62 9.53 -14.55
C ILE A 74 10.12 8.08 -14.40
N PRO A 75 10.73 7.48 -15.44
CA PRO A 75 11.19 6.10 -15.36
C PRO A 75 12.37 6.00 -14.37
N LEU A 76 12.17 5.21 -13.31
CA LEU A 76 13.21 4.91 -12.33
C LEU A 76 14.08 3.75 -12.83
N LEU A 77 14.99 4.03 -13.75
CA LEU A 77 15.82 3.00 -14.39
C LEU A 77 16.89 2.41 -13.46
N ASN A 78 17.28 3.15 -12.42
CA ASN A 78 18.41 2.81 -11.55
C ASN A 78 18.01 2.61 -10.08
N VAL A 79 16.70 2.50 -9.77
CA VAL A 79 16.23 2.28 -8.41
C VAL A 79 15.76 0.83 -8.28
N SER A 80 16.53 0.02 -7.56
CA SER A 80 16.05 -1.29 -7.09
C SER A 80 15.06 -1.05 -5.95
N VAL A 81 13.77 -0.96 -6.28
CA VAL A 81 12.72 -1.06 -5.27
C VAL A 81 12.46 -2.55 -5.08
N LEU A 82 12.47 -3.03 -3.82
CA LEU A 82 11.97 -4.38 -3.51
C LEU A 82 10.49 -4.40 -3.90
N GLU A 83 10.19 -4.93 -5.09
CA GLU A 83 8.82 -5.25 -5.46
C GLU A 83 8.25 -6.18 -4.40
N PHE A 84 7.10 -5.77 -3.83
CA PHE A 84 6.21 -6.56 -2.97
C PHE A 84 6.82 -7.87 -2.49
N SER A 85 7.62 -7.81 -1.42
CA SER A 85 8.13 -9.00 -0.76
C SER A 85 6.93 -9.87 -0.33
N VAL A 86 6.92 -11.10 -0.84
CA VAL A 86 5.97 -12.19 -0.54
C VAL A 86 6.00 -12.55 0.94
#